data_AF-A0A2A5IDD3-F1
#
_entry.id   AF-A0A2A5IDD3-F1
#
_cell.length_a   1.000
_cell.length_b   1.000
_cell.length_c   1.000
_cell.angle_alpha   90.00
_cell.angle_beta   90.00
_cell.angle_gamma   90.00
#
_symmetry.space_group_name_H-M   'P 1'
#
loop_
_entity.id
_entity.type
_entity.pdbx_description
1 polymer ?
#
loop_
_entity_poly.entity_id
_entity_poly.type
_entity_poly.pdbx_seq_one_letter_code
_entity_poly.pdbx_strand_id
1 'polypeptide(L)'
;MRVTKNYTTDGGDRTVIGGVLEFAGGKIVKDGQEVSLGGGGSAAPGSVTHEMLAEKAIRSVNIGTGSVMPEHLNSSIETRLKGMEDEIKELKSKLNKE
;
A
#
# COMPACT_ATOMS: atom_id res chain seq x y z
N MET A 1 40.04 -31.58 7.90
CA MET A 1 39.00 -31.59 6.85
C MET A 1 37.98 -30.52 7.20
N ARG A 2 37.88 -29.42 6.43
CA ARG A 2 36.80 -28.44 6.63
C ARG A 2 35.56 -28.99 5.96
N VAL A 3 34.64 -29.52 6.76
CA VAL A 3 33.33 -29.96 6.27
C VAL A 3 32.51 -28.68 6.07
N THR A 4 32.12 -28.38 4.84
CA THR A 4 31.11 -27.35 4.62
C THR A 4 29.83 -27.77 5.33
N LYS A 5 29.11 -26.83 5.96
CA LYS A 5 27.79 -27.10 6.52
C LYS A 5 26.70 -27.12 5.45
N ASN A 6 27.07 -26.87 4.19
CA ASN A 6 26.16 -26.89 3.07
C ASN A 6 26.19 -28.26 2.41
N TYR A 7 25.03 -28.89 2.24
CA TYR A 7 24.92 -30.21 1.64
C TYR A 7 23.62 -30.32 0.84
N THR A 8 23.61 -31.19 -0.17
CA THR A 8 22.39 -31.52 -0.91
C THR A 8 21.57 -32.56 -0.14
N THR A 9 20.26 -32.46 -0.22
CA THR A 9 19.29 -33.38 0.39
C THR A 9 18.22 -33.74 -0.64
N ASP A 10 17.35 -34.70 -0.29
CA ASP A 10 16.25 -35.18 -1.14
C ASP A 10 16.75 -35.64 -2.52
N GLY A 11 17.78 -36.50 -2.54
CA GLY A 11 18.31 -37.04 -3.79
C GLY A 11 19.05 -36.02 -4.68
N GLY A 12 19.26 -34.79 -4.20
CA GLY A 12 19.90 -33.72 -4.97
C GLY A 12 18.99 -32.53 -5.28
N ASP A 13 17.68 -32.65 -5.00
CA ASP A 13 16.69 -31.64 -5.37
C ASP A 13 16.72 -30.38 -4.50
N ARG A 14 17.32 -30.47 -3.29
CA ARG A 14 17.40 -29.34 -2.36
C ARG A 14 18.82 -29.17 -1.84
N THR A 15 19.17 -27.93 -1.49
CA THR A 15 20.43 -27.59 -0.83
C THR A 15 20.15 -27.02 0.55
N VAL A 16 20.77 -27.59 1.57
CA VAL A 16 20.82 -27.03 2.93
C VAL A 16 21.99 -26.06 3.00
N ILE A 17 21.76 -24.85 3.52
CA ILE A 17 22.79 -23.84 3.74
C ILE A 17 22.98 -23.65 5.25
N GLY A 18 24.17 -23.98 5.75
CA GLY A 18 24.55 -23.75 7.14
C GLY A 18 25.20 -22.38 7.32
N GLY A 19 24.38 -21.34 7.50
CA GLY A 19 24.85 -19.97 7.70
C GLY A 19 23.81 -18.93 7.28
N VAL A 20 24.27 -17.69 7.09
CA VAL A 20 23.44 -16.61 6.53
C VAL A 20 23.38 -16.75 5.02
N LEU A 21 22.16 -16.66 4.48
CA LEU A 21 21.92 -16.57 3.05
C LEU A 21 21.50 -15.12 2.73
N GLU A 22 22.31 -14.45 1.93
CA GLU A 22 22.04 -13.09 1.45
C GLU A 22 21.77 -13.14 -0.05
N PHE A 23 20.72 -12.44 -0.48
CA PHE A 23 20.38 -12.27 -1.88
C PHE A 23 20.66 -10.84 -2.28
N ALA A 24 21.57 -10.63 -3.23
CA ALA A 24 21.88 -9.30 -3.77
C ALA A 24 20.85 -8.81 -4.82
N GLY A 25 19.73 -9.52 -4.96
CA GLY A 25 18.67 -9.24 -5.93
C GLY A 25 17.98 -10.52 -6.42
N GLY A 26 16.97 -10.34 -7.28
CA GLY A 26 16.19 -11.43 -7.88
C GLY A 26 14.84 -11.65 -7.20
N LYS A 27 14.09 -12.65 -7.68
CA LYS A 27 12.78 -13.05 -7.15
C LYS A 27 12.91 -14.35 -6.37
N ILE A 28 12.25 -14.42 -5.22
CA ILE A 28 12.10 -15.67 -4.47
C ILE A 28 10.74 -16.24 -4.82
N VAL A 29 10.69 -17.48 -5.29
CA VAL A 29 9.46 -18.16 -5.67
C VAL A 29 9.34 -19.44 -4.87
N LYS A 30 8.21 -19.62 -4.19
CA LYS A 30 7.84 -20.86 -3.50
C LYS A 30 6.58 -21.40 -4.15
N ASP A 31 6.64 -22.63 -4.64
CA ASP A 31 5.50 -23.32 -5.27
C ASP A 31 4.87 -22.53 -6.44
N GLY A 32 5.71 -21.85 -7.23
CA GLY A 32 5.26 -21.03 -8.35
C GLY A 32 4.75 -19.62 -7.97
N GLN A 33 4.70 -19.30 -6.68
CA GLN A 33 4.29 -17.98 -6.20
C GLN A 33 5.48 -17.16 -5.69
N GLU A 34 5.58 -15.90 -6.13
CA GLU A 34 6.60 -14.97 -5.64
C GLU A 34 6.38 -14.67 -4.16
N VAL A 35 7.41 -14.90 -3.34
CA VAL A 35 7.42 -14.63 -1.90
C VAL A 35 7.95 -13.22 -1.68
N SER A 36 7.06 -12.32 -1.24
CA SER A 36 7.47 -10.99 -0.78
C SER A 36 8.18 -11.12 0.57
N LEU A 37 9.47 -10.80 0.61
CA LEU A 37 10.24 -10.75 1.86
C LEU A 37 10.10 -9.41 2.61
N GLY A 38 9.22 -8.53 2.14
CA GLY A 38 9.15 -7.15 2.60
C GLY A 38 10.36 -6.32 2.15
N GLY A 39 10.24 -5.00 2.27
CA GLY A 39 11.27 -4.05 1.84
C GLY A 39 10.92 -3.34 0.53
N GLY A 40 10.31 -2.16 0.66
CA GLY A 40 10.42 -1.10 -0.35
C GLY A 40 9.48 -1.11 -1.56
N GLY A 41 8.54 -2.05 -1.66
CA GLY A 41 7.52 -1.99 -2.72
C GLY A 41 6.33 -1.13 -2.31
N SER A 42 5.99 -0.12 -3.12
CA SER A 42 4.67 0.52 -3.04
C SER A 42 3.59 -0.54 -3.22
N ALA A 43 2.52 -0.47 -2.42
CA ALA A 43 1.36 -1.33 -2.58
C ALA A 43 0.84 -1.23 -4.02
N ALA A 44 0.61 -2.37 -4.68
CA ALA A 44 0.01 -2.37 -6.01
C ALA A 44 -1.40 -1.75 -5.96
N PRO A 45 -1.89 -1.13 -7.05
CA PRO A 45 -3.26 -0.63 -7.10
C PRO A 45 -4.27 -1.71 -6.69
N GLY A 46 -5.16 -1.38 -5.75
CA GLY A 46 -6.18 -2.31 -5.23
C GLY A 46 -5.67 -3.40 -4.27
N SER A 47 -4.37 -3.45 -3.96
CA SER A 47 -3.83 -4.45 -2.99
C SER A 47 -4.12 -4.13 -1.52
N VAL A 48 -4.59 -2.92 -1.23
CA VAL A 48 -5.09 -2.52 0.08
C VAL A 48 -6.57 -2.26 -0.06
N THR A 49 -7.39 -3.14 0.54
CA THR A 49 -8.84 -2.96 0.59
C THR A 49 -9.24 -2.35 1.94
N HIS A 50 -10.44 -1.78 2.00
CA HIS A 50 -10.92 -1.12 3.22
C HIS A 50 -11.11 -2.09 4.40
N GLU A 51 -11.35 -3.37 4.14
CA GLU A 51 -11.44 -4.43 5.14
C GLU A 51 -10.09 -4.75 5.81
N MET A 52 -8.98 -4.42 5.14
CA MET A 52 -7.62 -4.56 5.70
C MET A 52 -7.28 -3.43 6.68
N LEU A 53 -8.12 -2.39 6.76
CA LEU A 53 -7.90 -1.23 7.60
C LEU A 53 -8.76 -1.34 8.85
N ALA A 54 -8.12 -1.29 10.02
CA ALA A 54 -8.87 -1.22 11.28
C ALA A 54 -9.70 0.08 11.35
N GLU A 55 -10.79 0.05 12.10
CA GLU A 55 -11.65 1.23 12.28
C GLU A 55 -10.80 2.42 12.76
N LYS A 56 -10.93 3.56 12.07
CA LYS A 56 -10.18 4.82 12.36
C LYS A 56 -8.64 4.66 12.32
N ALA A 57 -8.12 3.66 11.62
CA ALA A 57 -6.67 3.47 11.49
C ALA A 57 -5.99 4.56 10.64
N ILE A 58 -6.67 5.07 9.62
CA ILE A 58 -6.12 6.09 8.72
C ILE A 58 -6.36 7.48 9.29
N ARG A 59 -5.28 8.26 9.43
CA ARG A 59 -5.27 9.65 9.91
C ARG A 59 -4.60 10.56 8.88
N SER A 60 -4.66 11.87 9.10
CA SER A 60 -4.05 12.87 8.20
C SER A 60 -2.56 12.62 7.95
N VAL A 61 -1.81 12.24 8.99
CA VAL A 61 -0.37 11.91 8.87
C VAL A 61 -0.09 10.71 7.96
N ASN A 62 -1.09 9.85 7.72
CA ASN A 62 -0.97 8.70 6.84
C ASN A 62 -1.24 9.02 5.36
N ILE A 63 -1.77 10.21 5.03
CA ILE A 63 -2.18 10.60 3.68
C ILE A 63 -1.22 11.66 3.16
N GLY A 64 -0.38 11.30 2.19
CA GLY A 64 0.50 12.22 1.49
C GLY A 64 -0.22 13.03 0.42
N THR A 65 0.41 14.11 -0.05
CA THR A 65 -0.07 14.86 -1.21
C THR A 65 -0.18 13.93 -2.42
N GLY A 66 -1.34 13.94 -3.09
CA GLY A 66 -1.62 13.07 -4.23
C GLY A 66 -1.98 11.62 -3.86
N SER A 67 -1.98 11.23 -2.58
CA SER A 67 -2.39 9.88 -2.17
C SER A 67 -3.90 9.65 -2.33
N VAL A 68 -4.72 10.69 -2.20
CA VAL A 68 -6.16 10.67 -2.43
C VAL A 68 -6.50 11.80 -3.39
N MET A 69 -7.11 11.45 -4.53
CA MET A 69 -7.62 12.42 -5.49
C MET A 69 -9.06 12.81 -5.11
N PRO A 70 -9.53 14.03 -5.45
CA PRO A 70 -10.89 14.47 -5.12
C PRO A 70 -11.98 13.48 -5.55
N GLU A 71 -11.84 12.89 -6.74
CA GLU A 71 -12.75 11.89 -7.30
C GLU A 71 -12.73 10.52 -6.60
N HIS A 72 -11.79 10.31 -5.67
CA HIS A 72 -11.72 9.10 -4.83
C HIS A 72 -12.39 9.29 -3.47
N LEU A 73 -12.89 10.50 -3.16
CA LEU A 73 -13.64 10.76 -1.93
C LEU A 73 -15.02 10.12 -2.02
N ASN A 74 -15.60 9.81 -0.87
CA ASN A 74 -16.96 9.27 -0.85
C ASN A 74 -18.00 10.36 -1.13
N SER A 75 -19.18 9.92 -1.58
CA SER A 75 -20.30 10.79 -1.93
C SER A 75 -20.80 11.68 -0.78
N SER A 76 -20.60 11.26 0.47
CA SER A 76 -20.99 12.06 1.63
C SER A 76 -20.13 13.31 1.78
N ILE A 77 -18.81 13.18 1.56
CA ILE A 77 -17.89 14.31 1.57
C ILE A 77 -18.15 15.21 0.36
N GLU A 78 -18.32 14.63 -0.84
CA GLU A 78 -18.65 15.40 -2.06
C GLU A 78 -19.93 16.23 -1.88
N THR A 79 -20.97 15.64 -1.29
CA THR A 79 -22.24 16.34 -1.03
C THR A 79 -22.05 17.53 -0.09
N ARG A 80 -21.25 17.37 0.97
CA ARG A 80 -20.94 18.48 1.89
C ARG A 80 -20.15 19.59 1.20
N LEU A 81 -19.14 19.25 0.40
CA LEU A 81 -18.35 20.22 -0.36
C LEU A 81 -19.25 21.03 -1.31
N LYS A 82 -20.12 20.35 -2.05
CA LYS A 82 -21.06 21.00 -2.95
C LYS A 82 -22.04 21.93 -2.22
N GLY A 83 -22.56 21.50 -1.08
CA GLY A 83 -23.43 22.35 -0.25
C GLY A 83 -22.73 23.65 0.17
N MET A 84 -21.46 23.57 0.59
CA MET A 84 -20.67 24.76 0.91
C MET A 84 -20.42 25.65 -0.32
N GLU A 85 -20.19 25.07 -1.50
CA GLU A 85 -20.03 25.84 -2.74
C GLU A 85 -21.29 26.63 -3.09
N ASP A 86 -22.45 26.02 -2.93
CA ASP A 86 -23.75 26.67 -3.16
C ASP A 86 -24.00 27.81 -2.16
N GLU A 87 -23.71 27.60 -0.87
CA GLU A 87 -23.80 28.65 0.16
C GLU A 87 -22.87 29.84 -0.15
N ILE A 88 -21.62 29.57 -0.56
CA ILE A 88 -20.66 30.61 -0.95
C ILE A 88 -21.19 31.40 -2.15
N LYS A 89 -21.81 30.73 -3.12
CA LYS A 89 -22.38 31.37 -4.30
C LYS A 89 -23.57 32.26 -3.94
N GLU A 90 -24.41 31.82 -3.02
CA GLU A 90 -25.53 32.60 -2.51
C GLU A 90 -25.04 33.85 -1.75
N LEU A 91 -24.06 33.71 -0.85
CA LEU A 91 -23.48 34.83 -0.11
C LEU A 91 -22.85 35.88 -1.04
N LYS A 92 -22.12 35.45 -2.07
CA LYS A 92 -21.57 36.36 -3.10
C LYS A 92 -22.67 37.09 -3.87
N SER A 93 -23.78 36.42 -4.18
CA SER A 93 -24.92 37.02 -4.87
C SER A 93 -25.61 38.08 -4.01
N LYS A 94 -25.74 37.85 -2.70
CA LYS A 94 -26.29 38.83 -1.75
C LYS A 94 -25.38 40.06 -1.62
N LEU A 95 -24.07 39.83 -1.48
CA LEU A 95 -23.08 40.90 -1.38
C LEU A 95 -23.05 41.79 -2.64
N ASN A 96 -23.20 41.21 -3.83
CA ASN A 96 -23.21 41.97 -5.09
C ASN A 96 -24.53 42.72 -5.37
N LYS A 97 -25.54 42.58 -4.50
CA LYS A 97 -26.85 43.25 -4.60
C LYS A 97 -27.00 44.43 -3.63
N GLU A 98 -26.05 44.61 -2.71
CA GLU A 98 -25.86 45.81 -1.90
C GLU A 98 -24.91 46.79 -2.60
#